data_AF-A0A8J4KDJ3-F1
#
_entry.id   AF-A0A8J4KDJ3-F1
#
_cell.length_a   1.000
_cell.length_b   1.000
_cell.length_c   1.000
_cell.angle_alpha   90.00
_cell.angle_beta   90.00
_cell.angle_gamma   90.00
#
_symmetry.space_group_name_H-M   'P 1'
#
loop_
_entity.id
_entity.type
_entity.pdbx_description
1 polymer ?
#
loop_
_entity_poly.entity_id
_entity_poly.type
_entity_poly.pdbx_seq_one_letter_code
_entity_poly.pdbx_strand_id
1 'polypeptide(L)'
;LQVCLEHAFHLLCNGLIDEAYQNLSLAESWRFGEQTAIQDKEMKLIQAYRGLLDYYSWSKQKTILLEHGQDGFEDLSVEREMHSCFRKAAVNLKEIIKIPGVWDLFVKCYVDLLEFYGDHNEARQVLNEYAYNSKFPANPNAHVYLYQFLKRHGESKKSLISALKILHDIVPSHELMIDFNTMLQKSKKRKKRRLGLEVIFAALDYAGWKENVKAWSCLARQVKQIVISEKHLDWIKQEWNSRKDWWPAFHFSRYLAKRNWQENESLSYEKAVVAGILLGKDCKYFKYVSHQGCKAQVKRFRTLKKFVNKHNPVYLRISG
;
A
#
# COMPACT_ATOMS: atom_id res chain seq x y z
N LEU A 1 -29.87 14.55 12.62
CA LEU A 1 -28.93 13.42 12.66
C LEU A 1 -27.48 13.89 12.48
N GLN A 2 -27.18 14.74 11.49
CA GLN A 2 -25.84 15.33 11.33
C GLN A 2 -25.27 16.02 12.58
N VAL A 3 -26.05 16.87 13.25
CA VAL A 3 -25.63 17.54 14.51
C VAL A 3 -25.25 16.54 15.60
N CYS A 4 -25.93 15.38 15.66
CA CYS A 4 -25.59 14.32 16.61
C CYS A 4 -24.23 13.69 16.27
N LEU A 5 -23.93 13.47 14.99
CA LEU A 5 -22.62 12.95 14.55
C LEU A 5 -21.49 13.93 14.89
N GLU A 6 -21.69 15.23 14.65
CA GLU A 6 -20.72 16.28 15.00
C GLU A 6 -20.48 16.34 16.51
N HIS A 7 -21.56 16.26 17.31
CA HIS A 7 -21.45 16.25 18.76
C HIS A 7 -20.76 14.97 19.29
N ALA A 8 -21.13 13.79 18.76
CA ALA A 8 -20.45 12.54 19.10
C ALA A 8 -18.95 12.60 18.78
N PHE A 9 -18.58 13.18 17.63
CA PHE A 9 -17.17 13.39 17.29
C PHE A 9 -16.46 14.31 18.29
N HIS A 10 -17.09 15.43 18.66
CA HIS A 10 -16.55 16.32 19.69
C HIS A 10 -16.32 15.60 21.03
N LEU A 11 -17.28 14.78 21.48
CA LEU A 11 -17.16 14.00 22.70
C LEU A 11 -15.99 13.01 22.61
N LEU A 12 -15.84 12.30 21.49
CA LEU A 12 -14.71 11.38 21.27
C LEU A 12 -13.36 12.10 21.27
N CYS A 13 -13.25 13.29 20.69
CA CYS A 13 -12.02 14.10 20.74
C CYS A 13 -11.62 14.50 22.17
N ASN A 14 -12.58 14.57 23.09
CA ASN A 14 -12.33 14.88 24.51
C ASN A 14 -12.21 13.63 25.39
N GLY A 15 -12.22 12.42 24.81
CA GLY A 15 -12.15 11.16 25.55
C GLY A 15 -13.44 10.75 26.26
N LEU A 16 -14.56 11.43 25.96
CA LEU A 16 -15.88 11.18 26.54
C LEU A 16 -16.63 10.10 25.73
N ILE A 17 -16.17 8.86 25.86
CA ILE A 17 -16.62 7.72 25.04
C ILE A 17 -18.05 7.29 25.40
N ASP A 18 -18.38 7.24 26.69
CA ASP A 18 -19.70 6.80 27.15
C ASP A 18 -20.78 7.83 26.79
N GLU A 19 -20.46 9.11 26.90
CA GLU A 19 -21.34 10.20 26.48
C GLU A 19 -21.57 10.19 24.97
N ALA A 20 -20.52 9.89 24.18
CA ALA A 20 -20.65 9.72 22.74
C ALA A 20 -21.58 8.55 22.40
N TYR A 21 -21.45 7.42 23.12
CA TYR A 21 -22.31 6.25 22.94
C TYR A 21 -23.78 6.56 23.26
N GLN A 22 -24.03 7.25 24.38
CA GLN A 22 -25.37 7.69 24.76
C GLN A 22 -25.96 8.66 23.73
N ASN A 23 -25.18 9.62 23.25
CA ASN A 23 -25.62 10.58 22.23
C ASN A 23 -26.07 9.87 20.94
N LEU A 24 -25.27 8.91 20.45
CA LEU A 24 -25.60 8.13 19.26
C LEU A 24 -26.82 7.22 19.48
N SER A 25 -26.94 6.61 20.67
CA SER A 25 -28.08 5.76 21.01
C SER A 25 -29.39 6.55 21.09
N LEU A 26 -29.33 7.76 21.64
CA LEU A 26 -30.46 8.68 21.63
C LEU A 26 -30.82 9.04 20.19
N ALA A 27 -29.85 9.44 19.37
CA ALA A 27 -30.10 9.82 17.98
C ALA A 27 -30.75 8.70 17.15
N GLU A 28 -30.42 7.42 17.41
CA GLU A 28 -31.07 6.28 16.76
C GLU A 28 -32.55 6.11 17.17
N SER A 29 -32.87 6.40 18.43
CA SER A 29 -34.23 6.25 18.97
C SER A 29 -35.19 7.37 18.54
N TRP A 30 -34.67 8.47 17.99
CA TRP A 30 -35.48 9.61 17.55
C TRP A 30 -36.22 9.30 16.25
N ARG A 31 -37.56 9.22 16.32
CA ARG A 31 -38.46 9.03 15.18
C ARG A 31 -39.36 10.26 15.01
N PHE A 32 -39.17 11.04 13.94
CA PHE A 32 -40.15 12.01 13.46
C PHE A 32 -40.33 11.93 11.94
N GLY A 33 -41.58 11.82 11.49
CA GLY A 33 -42.01 12.03 10.10
C GLY A 33 -41.70 10.91 9.10
N GLU A 34 -42.18 11.09 7.85
CA GLU A 34 -41.82 10.23 6.72
C GLU A 34 -40.30 10.22 6.51
N GLN A 35 -39.69 9.04 6.62
CA GLN A 35 -38.26 8.87 6.44
C GLN A 35 -37.89 9.08 4.97
N THR A 36 -37.16 10.15 4.69
CA THR A 36 -36.54 10.36 3.39
C THR A 36 -35.32 9.43 3.22
N ALA A 37 -34.98 9.10 1.97
CA ALA A 37 -33.82 8.25 1.67
C ALA A 37 -32.47 8.83 2.19
N ILE A 38 -32.39 10.14 2.43
CA ILE A 38 -31.21 10.79 3.02
C ILE A 38 -31.14 10.52 4.52
N GLN A 39 -32.27 10.64 5.22
CA GLN A 39 -32.36 10.35 6.65
C GLN A 39 -32.07 8.88 6.96
N ASP A 40 -32.45 7.95 6.07
CA ASP A 40 -32.10 6.53 6.21
C ASP A 40 -30.57 6.31 6.15
N LYS A 41 -29.87 6.97 5.22
CA LYS A 41 -28.40 6.89 5.14
C LYS A 41 -27.72 7.49 6.36
N GLU A 42 -28.18 8.65 6.84
CA GLU A 42 -27.64 9.28 8.05
C GLU A 42 -27.88 8.41 9.29
N MET A 43 -29.04 7.75 9.36
CA MET A 43 -29.36 6.81 10.42
C MET A 43 -28.42 5.60 10.40
N LYS A 44 -28.18 5.01 9.23
CA LYS A 44 -27.21 3.92 9.04
C LYS A 44 -25.80 4.33 9.43
N LEU A 45 -25.43 5.59 9.20
CA LEU A 45 -24.14 6.12 9.62
C LEU A 45 -24.05 6.27 11.15
N ILE A 46 -25.09 6.75 11.82
CA ILE A 46 -25.17 6.79 13.30
C ILE A 46 -25.03 5.39 13.88
N GLN A 47 -25.77 4.42 13.33
CA GLN A 47 -25.67 3.01 13.71
C GLN A 47 -24.24 2.49 13.55
N ALA A 48 -23.59 2.80 12.42
CA ALA A 48 -22.20 2.41 12.16
C ALA A 48 -21.21 3.00 13.18
N TYR A 49 -21.34 4.29 13.51
CA TYR A 49 -20.50 4.91 14.54
C TYR A 49 -20.74 4.31 15.92
N ARG A 50 -21.98 3.95 16.26
CA ARG A 50 -22.23 3.19 17.50
C ARG A 50 -21.56 1.81 17.43
N GLY A 51 -21.66 1.13 16.29
CA GLY A 51 -20.98 -0.14 16.03
C GLY A 51 -19.46 -0.04 16.15
N LEU A 52 -18.85 1.11 15.83
CA LEU A 52 -17.42 1.36 16.08
C LEU A 52 -17.10 1.46 17.57
N LEU A 53 -17.97 2.07 18.37
CA LEU A 53 -17.79 2.11 19.82
C LEU A 53 -17.99 0.71 20.43
N ASP A 54 -18.95 -0.06 19.93
CA ASP A 54 -19.09 -1.48 20.30
C ASP A 54 -17.83 -2.29 19.90
N TYR A 55 -17.23 -2.02 18.74
CA TYR A 55 -15.95 -2.61 18.31
C TYR A 55 -14.79 -2.18 19.21
N TYR A 56 -14.73 -0.90 19.60
CA TYR A 56 -13.71 -0.40 20.52
C TYR A 56 -13.78 -1.12 21.88
N SER A 57 -14.99 -1.26 22.43
CA SER A 57 -15.22 -2.04 23.66
C SER A 57 -14.82 -3.50 23.48
N TRP A 58 -15.19 -4.14 22.37
CA TRP A 58 -14.75 -5.50 22.03
C TRP A 58 -13.21 -5.60 21.99
N SER A 59 -12.54 -4.65 21.36
CA SER A 59 -11.07 -4.64 21.24
C SER A 59 -10.40 -4.52 22.60
N LYS A 60 -10.97 -3.73 23.51
CA LYS A 60 -10.47 -3.61 24.90
C LYS A 60 -10.58 -4.95 25.63
N GLN A 61 -11.72 -5.64 25.51
CA GLN A 61 -11.92 -6.96 26.12
C GLN A 61 -10.98 -8.02 25.52
N LYS A 62 -10.79 -8.00 24.19
CA LYS A 62 -9.81 -8.85 23.50
C LYS A 62 -8.39 -8.66 24.03
N THR A 63 -7.96 -7.43 24.27
CA THR A 63 -6.63 -7.15 24.85
C THR A 63 -6.52 -7.70 26.27
N ILE A 64 -7.52 -7.49 27.13
CA ILE A 64 -7.54 -8.02 28.50
C ILE A 64 -7.40 -9.54 28.49
N LEU A 65 -8.18 -10.23 27.65
CA LEU A 65 -8.14 -11.69 27.51
C LEU A 65 -6.79 -12.22 27.02
N LEU A 66 -6.12 -11.49 26.12
CA LEU A 66 -4.78 -11.86 25.64
C LEU A 66 -3.66 -11.61 26.68
N GLU A 67 -3.83 -10.64 27.58
CA GLU A 67 -2.85 -10.29 28.61
C GLU A 67 -2.94 -11.18 29.86
N HIS A 68 -4.15 -11.64 30.23
CA HIS A 68 -4.39 -12.31 31.52
C HIS A 68 -4.41 -13.85 31.47
N GLY A 69 -4.46 -14.47 30.28
CA GLY A 69 -4.23 -15.90 30.03
C GLY A 69 -4.84 -16.93 31.02
N GLN A 70 -5.94 -17.57 30.63
CA GLN A 70 -6.46 -18.84 31.18
C GLN A 70 -6.52 -18.96 32.72
N ASP A 71 -6.99 -17.93 33.43
CA ASP A 71 -7.40 -18.08 34.84
C ASP A 71 -8.94 -18.16 34.90
N GLY A 72 -9.43 -19.40 35.04
CA GLY A 72 -10.69 -19.89 34.45
C GLY A 72 -12.02 -19.40 35.01
N PHE A 73 -12.09 -18.26 35.72
CA PHE A 73 -13.36 -17.69 36.20
C PHE A 73 -13.62 -16.23 35.77
N GLU A 74 -12.60 -15.38 35.67
CA GLU A 74 -12.76 -14.02 35.09
C GLU A 74 -12.89 -14.07 33.56
N ASP A 75 -12.35 -15.12 32.93
CA ASP A 75 -12.42 -15.31 31.47
C ASP A 75 -13.86 -15.45 30.95
N LEU A 76 -14.78 -16.08 31.69
CA LEU A 76 -16.16 -16.34 31.20
C LEU A 76 -17.04 -15.08 31.13
N SER A 77 -16.84 -14.11 32.04
CA SER A 77 -17.58 -12.83 31.99
C SER A 77 -17.03 -11.93 30.88
N VAL A 78 -15.69 -11.84 30.77
CA VAL A 78 -14.99 -11.11 29.72
C VAL A 78 -15.35 -11.65 28.34
N GLU A 79 -15.36 -12.97 28.15
CA GLU A 79 -15.78 -13.60 26.89
C GLU A 79 -17.24 -13.28 26.55
N ARG A 80 -18.15 -13.34 27.53
CA ARG A 80 -19.57 -13.02 27.31
C ARG A 80 -19.77 -11.56 26.92
N GLU A 81 -19.09 -10.64 27.58
CA GLU A 81 -19.13 -9.21 27.25
C GLU A 81 -18.52 -8.93 25.88
N MET A 82 -17.39 -9.57 25.57
CA MET A 82 -16.75 -9.51 24.26
C MET A 82 -17.71 -9.99 23.17
N HIS A 83 -18.36 -11.14 23.34
CA HIS A 83 -19.35 -11.66 22.39
C HIS A 83 -20.57 -10.74 22.23
N SER A 84 -21.03 -10.09 23.31
CA SER A 84 -22.11 -9.10 23.25
C SER A 84 -21.72 -7.89 22.41
N CYS A 85 -20.53 -7.33 22.65
CA CYS A 85 -19.98 -6.20 21.89
C CYS A 85 -19.79 -6.58 20.41
N PHE A 86 -19.27 -7.78 20.13
CA PHE A 86 -19.14 -8.31 18.78
C PHE A 86 -20.49 -8.32 18.05
N ARG A 87 -21.56 -8.87 18.64
CA ARG A 87 -22.87 -8.95 17.98
C ARG A 87 -23.41 -7.57 17.63
N LYS A 88 -23.31 -6.60 18.54
CA LYS A 88 -23.76 -5.23 18.31
C LYS A 88 -22.95 -4.55 17.21
N ALA A 89 -21.62 -4.65 17.28
CA ALA A 89 -20.72 -4.10 16.28
C ALA A 89 -20.96 -4.72 14.89
N ALA A 90 -20.98 -6.05 14.81
CA ALA A 90 -21.13 -6.78 13.56
C ALA A 90 -22.40 -6.41 12.80
N VAL A 91 -23.56 -6.33 13.49
CA VAL A 91 -24.83 -5.95 12.85
C VAL A 91 -24.75 -4.55 12.25
N ASN A 92 -24.29 -3.57 13.02
CA ASN A 92 -24.23 -2.19 12.59
C ASN A 92 -23.21 -1.96 11.46
N LEU A 93 -22.03 -2.56 11.59
CA LEU A 93 -20.97 -2.44 10.58
C LEU A 93 -21.35 -3.16 9.27
N LYS A 94 -22.00 -4.32 9.35
CA LYS A 94 -22.46 -5.07 8.16
C LYS A 94 -23.48 -4.29 7.33
N GLU A 95 -24.31 -3.47 7.96
CA GLU A 95 -25.34 -2.71 7.26
C GLU A 95 -24.78 -1.52 6.49
N ILE A 96 -23.86 -0.74 7.07
CA ILE A 96 -23.28 0.43 6.39
C ILE A 96 -22.41 0.04 5.20
N ILE A 97 -21.64 -1.06 5.30
CA ILE A 97 -20.72 -1.48 4.23
C ILE A 97 -21.43 -1.99 2.97
N LYS A 98 -22.73 -2.31 3.06
CA LYS A 98 -23.56 -2.66 1.89
C LYS A 98 -23.98 -1.44 1.08
N ILE A 99 -23.95 -0.26 1.68
CA ILE A 99 -24.32 1.00 1.03
C ILE A 99 -23.12 1.49 0.21
N PRO A 100 -23.27 1.89 -1.05
CA PRO A 100 -22.18 2.46 -1.83
C PRO A 100 -21.55 3.68 -1.14
N GLY A 101 -20.24 3.61 -0.88
CA GLY A 101 -19.47 4.66 -0.22
C GLY A 101 -18.02 4.24 0.06
N VAL A 102 -17.24 5.15 0.63
CA VAL A 102 -15.89 4.88 1.12
C VAL A 102 -15.96 4.64 2.63
N TRP A 103 -15.88 3.38 3.02
CA TRP A 103 -16.14 2.88 4.37
C TRP A 103 -14.93 2.22 5.01
N ASP A 104 -13.73 2.72 4.70
CA ASP A 104 -12.45 2.10 5.07
C ASP A 104 -12.35 1.71 6.55
N LEU A 105 -12.77 2.61 7.44
CA LEU A 105 -12.76 2.37 8.88
C LEU A 105 -13.70 1.21 9.27
N PHE A 106 -14.95 1.25 8.81
CA PHE A 106 -15.96 0.26 9.13
C PHE A 106 -15.63 -1.13 8.55
N VAL A 107 -15.14 -1.17 7.30
CA VAL A 107 -14.71 -2.41 6.63
C VAL A 107 -13.57 -3.07 7.40
N LYS A 108 -12.55 -2.30 7.81
CA LYS A 108 -11.43 -2.86 8.60
C LYS A 108 -11.90 -3.44 9.93
N CYS A 109 -12.74 -2.72 10.67
CA CYS A 109 -13.27 -3.20 11.94
C CYS A 109 -14.10 -4.48 11.76
N TYR A 110 -14.98 -4.51 10.76
CA TYR A 110 -15.82 -5.68 10.51
C TYR A 110 -15.01 -6.90 10.07
N VAL A 111 -14.01 -6.71 9.21
CA VAL A 111 -13.11 -7.79 8.79
C VAL A 111 -12.30 -8.34 9.96
N ASP A 112 -11.79 -7.49 10.87
CA ASP A 112 -11.07 -7.94 12.07
C ASP A 112 -11.97 -8.77 13.01
N LEU A 113 -13.23 -8.35 13.19
CA LEU A 113 -14.23 -9.14 13.93
C LEU A 113 -14.44 -10.52 13.29
N LEU A 114 -14.62 -10.59 11.96
CA LEU A 114 -14.82 -11.85 11.24
C LEU A 114 -13.57 -12.74 11.29
N GLU A 115 -12.38 -12.17 11.07
CA GLU A 115 -11.11 -12.91 11.15
C GLU A 115 -10.88 -13.49 12.56
N PHE A 116 -11.23 -12.76 13.62
CA PHE A 116 -11.08 -13.23 14.99
C PHE A 116 -11.99 -14.44 15.31
N TYR A 117 -13.23 -14.43 14.82
CA TYR A 117 -14.18 -15.53 15.02
C TYR A 117 -14.08 -16.64 13.96
N GLY A 118 -13.06 -16.60 13.09
CA GLY A 118 -12.78 -17.64 12.11
C GLY A 118 -13.67 -17.59 10.86
N ASP A 119 -14.47 -16.54 10.66
CA ASP A 119 -15.36 -16.40 9.51
C ASP A 119 -14.64 -15.78 8.29
N HIS A 120 -13.57 -16.45 7.86
CA HIS A 120 -12.70 -15.99 6.79
C HIS A 120 -13.41 -15.90 5.44
N ASN A 121 -14.46 -16.70 5.23
CA ASN A 121 -15.24 -16.69 3.99
C ASN A 121 -16.05 -15.39 3.85
N GLU A 122 -16.74 -14.97 4.92
CA GLU A 122 -17.45 -13.69 4.93
C GLU A 122 -16.47 -12.52 4.83
N ALA A 123 -15.36 -12.56 5.56
CA ALA A 123 -14.32 -11.51 5.49
C ALA A 123 -13.79 -11.35 4.06
N ARG A 124 -13.53 -12.46 3.37
CA ARG A 124 -13.13 -12.48 1.97
C ARG A 124 -14.22 -11.89 1.08
N GLN A 125 -15.48 -12.25 1.27
CA GLN A 125 -16.59 -11.76 0.46
C GLN A 125 -16.70 -10.23 0.60
N VAL A 126 -16.72 -9.72 1.83
CA VAL A 126 -16.77 -8.29 2.14
C VAL A 126 -15.66 -7.53 1.42
N LEU A 127 -14.41 -8.01 1.51
CA LEU A 127 -13.28 -7.36 0.86
C LEU A 127 -13.34 -7.42 -0.67
N ASN A 128 -13.86 -8.50 -1.25
CA ASN A 128 -14.03 -8.59 -2.70
C ASN A 128 -15.14 -7.66 -3.19
N GLU A 129 -16.27 -7.60 -2.49
CA GLU A 129 -17.36 -6.67 -2.82
C GLU A 129 -16.88 -5.23 -2.71
N TYR A 130 -16.19 -4.88 -1.62
CA TYR A 130 -15.67 -3.53 -1.41
C TYR A 130 -14.63 -3.12 -2.46
N ALA A 131 -13.83 -4.06 -2.97
CA ALA A 131 -12.80 -3.78 -3.98
C ALA A 131 -13.31 -3.80 -5.43
N TYR A 132 -14.35 -4.58 -5.75
CA TYR A 132 -14.72 -4.86 -7.14
C TYR A 132 -16.17 -4.53 -7.51
N ASN A 133 -17.02 -4.16 -6.56
CA ASN A 133 -18.39 -3.77 -6.86
C ASN A 133 -18.41 -2.43 -7.60
N SER A 134 -18.86 -2.45 -8.87
CA SER A 134 -18.91 -1.27 -9.73
C SER A 134 -19.89 -0.19 -9.26
N LYS A 135 -20.79 -0.51 -8.32
CA LYS A 135 -21.67 0.48 -7.69
C LYS A 135 -20.93 1.36 -6.68
N PHE A 136 -19.78 0.92 -6.17
CA PHE A 136 -19.01 1.62 -5.16
C PHE A 136 -18.04 2.60 -5.84
N PRO A 137 -17.73 3.74 -5.20
CA PRO A 137 -16.72 4.65 -5.72
C PRO A 137 -15.35 3.95 -5.77
N ALA A 138 -14.53 4.32 -6.75
CA ALA A 138 -13.17 3.81 -6.85
C ALA A 138 -12.37 4.14 -5.59
N ASN A 139 -11.84 3.12 -4.93
CA ASN A 139 -11.09 3.26 -3.68
C ASN A 139 -9.81 2.41 -3.70
N PRO A 140 -8.62 3.04 -3.76
CA PRO A 140 -7.35 2.32 -3.69
C PRO A 140 -7.20 1.45 -2.43
N ASN A 141 -7.70 1.92 -1.29
CA ASN A 141 -7.56 1.23 0.00
C ASN A 141 -8.28 -0.13 0.00
N ALA A 142 -9.40 -0.25 -0.71
CA ALA A 142 -10.13 -1.51 -0.82
C ALA A 142 -9.24 -2.62 -1.42
N HIS A 143 -8.45 -2.30 -2.45
CA HIS A 143 -7.49 -3.24 -3.04
C HIS A 143 -6.33 -3.56 -2.10
N VAL A 144 -5.89 -2.59 -1.30
CA VAL A 144 -4.85 -2.80 -0.26
C VAL A 144 -5.35 -3.79 0.79
N TYR A 145 -6.56 -3.61 1.31
CA TYR A 145 -7.14 -4.49 2.33
C TYR A 145 -7.32 -5.91 1.79
N LEU A 146 -7.88 -6.05 0.58
CA LEU A 146 -8.01 -7.34 -0.07
C LEU A 146 -6.64 -8.00 -0.28
N TYR A 147 -5.64 -7.27 -0.78
CA TYR A 147 -4.28 -7.81 -0.96
C TYR A 147 -3.69 -8.31 0.37
N GLN A 148 -3.78 -7.52 1.44
CA GLN A 148 -3.25 -7.88 2.75
C GLN A 148 -3.92 -9.13 3.31
N PHE A 149 -5.26 -9.22 3.20
CA PHE A 149 -6.03 -10.39 3.60
C PHE A 149 -5.59 -11.64 2.83
N LEU A 150 -5.54 -11.56 1.50
CA LEU A 150 -5.10 -12.68 0.65
C LEU A 150 -3.67 -13.12 0.99
N LYS A 151 -2.77 -12.16 1.28
CA LYS A 151 -1.36 -12.44 1.61
C LYS A 151 -1.24 -13.19 2.94
N ARG A 152 -1.98 -12.78 3.97
CA ARG A 152 -1.96 -13.44 5.30
C ARG A 152 -2.54 -14.86 5.25
N HIS A 153 -3.54 -15.11 4.41
CA HIS A 153 -4.17 -16.42 4.25
C HIS A 153 -3.47 -17.34 3.24
N GLY A 154 -2.28 -16.98 2.75
CA GLY A 154 -1.50 -17.85 1.87
C GLY A 154 -2.13 -18.09 0.49
N GLU A 155 -2.96 -17.16 0.02
CA GLU A 155 -3.67 -17.29 -1.26
C GLU A 155 -2.73 -17.35 -2.46
N SER A 156 -3.28 -17.80 -3.59
CA SER A 156 -2.48 -18.00 -4.79
C SER A 156 -1.81 -16.68 -5.26
N LYS A 157 -0.59 -16.79 -5.80
CA LYS A 157 0.12 -15.67 -6.44
C LYS A 157 -0.71 -15.01 -7.55
N LYS A 158 -1.63 -15.74 -8.19
CA LYS A 158 -2.53 -15.21 -9.23
C LYS A 158 -3.50 -14.20 -8.62
N SER A 159 -4.12 -14.54 -7.49
CA SER A 159 -5.05 -13.68 -6.76
C SER A 159 -4.35 -12.40 -6.28
N LEU A 160 -3.16 -12.53 -5.67
CA LEU A 160 -2.35 -11.41 -5.20
C LEU A 160 -1.97 -10.44 -6.33
N ILE A 161 -1.52 -10.98 -7.47
CA ILE A 161 -1.17 -10.19 -8.66
C ILE A 161 -2.40 -9.46 -9.22
N SER A 162 -3.58 -10.06 -9.16
CA SER A 162 -4.81 -9.44 -9.65
C SER A 162 -5.17 -8.18 -8.85
N ALA A 163 -5.16 -8.28 -7.51
CA ALA A 163 -5.43 -7.14 -6.64
C ALA A 163 -4.43 -6.00 -6.82
N LEU A 164 -3.13 -6.32 -6.89
CA LEU A 164 -2.08 -5.32 -7.09
C LEU A 164 -2.07 -4.69 -8.47
N LYS A 165 -2.54 -5.39 -9.50
CA LYS A 165 -2.62 -4.83 -10.85
C LYS A 165 -3.61 -3.66 -10.88
N ILE A 166 -4.79 -3.82 -10.30
CA ILE A 166 -5.79 -2.74 -10.26
C ILE A 166 -5.27 -1.59 -9.38
N LEU A 167 -4.64 -1.90 -8.24
CA LEU A 167 -4.01 -0.88 -7.41
C LEU A 167 -2.93 -0.09 -8.17
N HIS A 168 -2.11 -0.76 -8.99
CA HIS A 168 -1.12 -0.10 -9.83
C HIS A 168 -1.76 0.86 -10.84
N ASP A 169 -2.87 0.45 -11.45
CA ASP A 169 -3.56 1.25 -12.46
C ASP A 169 -4.19 2.53 -11.84
N ILE A 170 -4.53 2.50 -10.55
CA ILE A 170 -5.11 3.65 -9.82
C ILE A 170 -4.03 4.48 -9.10
N VAL A 171 -3.06 3.82 -8.46
CA VAL A 171 -2.01 4.43 -7.63
C VAL A 171 -0.65 3.76 -7.92
N PRO A 172 0.02 4.12 -9.03
CA PRO A 172 1.31 3.54 -9.42
C PRO A 172 2.46 3.89 -8.46
N SER A 173 2.26 4.85 -7.55
CA SER A 173 3.20 5.22 -6.51
C SER A 173 2.97 4.50 -5.18
N HIS A 174 2.05 3.53 -5.10
CA HIS A 174 1.74 2.87 -3.83
C HIS A 174 2.92 2.02 -3.33
N GLU A 175 3.12 1.92 -2.01
CA GLU A 175 4.24 1.19 -1.41
C GLU A 175 4.33 -0.29 -1.83
N LEU A 176 3.17 -0.89 -2.07
CA LEU A 176 3.02 -2.26 -2.55
C LEU A 176 3.56 -2.49 -3.97
N MET A 177 3.94 -1.45 -4.71
CA MET A 177 4.53 -1.62 -6.05
C MET A 177 5.90 -2.31 -6.01
N ILE A 178 6.64 -2.23 -4.90
CA ILE A 178 7.85 -3.04 -4.70
C ILE A 178 7.51 -4.53 -4.58
N ASP A 179 6.49 -4.87 -3.78
CA ASP A 179 6.02 -6.24 -3.62
C ASP A 179 5.48 -6.77 -4.95
N PHE A 180 4.73 -5.93 -5.68
CA PHE A 180 4.21 -6.26 -7.00
C PHE A 180 5.33 -6.55 -7.99
N ASN A 181 6.30 -5.65 -8.11
CA ASN A 181 7.49 -5.82 -8.93
C ASN A 181 8.21 -7.14 -8.59
N THR A 182 8.46 -7.38 -7.31
CA THR A 182 9.18 -8.58 -6.84
C THR A 182 8.45 -9.86 -7.24
N MET A 183 7.12 -9.90 -7.11
CA MET A 183 6.33 -11.06 -7.54
C MET A 183 6.35 -11.27 -9.05
N LEU A 184 6.28 -10.19 -9.82
CA LEU A 184 6.34 -10.22 -11.28
C LEU A 184 7.71 -10.72 -11.78
N GLN A 185 8.79 -10.29 -11.14
CA GLN A 185 10.15 -10.72 -11.48
C GLN A 185 10.43 -12.20 -11.18
N LYS A 186 9.83 -12.74 -10.12
CA LYS A 186 9.91 -14.18 -9.81
C LYS A 186 9.16 -15.06 -10.82
N SER A 187 8.38 -14.48 -11.73
CA SER A 187 7.65 -15.25 -12.74
C SER A 187 8.54 -15.62 -13.93
N LYS A 188 8.43 -16.86 -14.41
CA LYS A 188 9.05 -17.29 -15.67
C LYS A 188 8.44 -16.61 -16.90
N LYS A 189 7.21 -16.07 -16.79
CA LYS A 189 6.47 -15.49 -17.93
C LYS A 189 7.07 -14.16 -18.37
N ARG A 190 7.46 -14.06 -19.65
CA ARG A 190 8.04 -12.86 -20.28
C ARG A 190 7.17 -11.60 -20.07
N LYS A 191 5.86 -11.69 -20.33
CA LYS A 191 4.90 -10.58 -20.14
C LYS A 191 4.89 -10.03 -18.71
N LYS A 192 4.99 -10.90 -17.69
CA LYS A 192 5.03 -10.48 -16.28
C LYS A 192 6.33 -9.76 -15.94
N ARG A 193 7.48 -10.25 -16.43
CA ARG A 193 8.76 -9.57 -16.21
C ARG A 193 8.82 -8.19 -16.85
N ARG A 194 8.24 -8.04 -18.05
CA ARG A 194 8.07 -6.73 -18.69
C ARG A 194 7.21 -5.80 -17.84
N LEU A 195 6.02 -6.25 -17.41
CA LEU A 195 5.16 -5.46 -16.52
C LEU A 195 5.88 -5.07 -15.23
N GLY A 196 6.72 -5.94 -14.67
CA GLY A 196 7.51 -5.60 -13.50
C GLY A 196 8.44 -4.41 -13.74
N LEU A 197 9.02 -4.29 -14.94
CA LEU A 197 9.83 -3.14 -15.32
C LEU A 197 8.98 -1.87 -15.38
N GLU A 198 7.84 -1.94 -16.08
CA GLU A 198 6.86 -0.85 -16.20
C GLU A 198 6.45 -0.33 -14.80
N VAL A 199 6.06 -1.24 -13.89
CA VAL A 199 5.65 -0.92 -12.51
C VAL A 199 6.74 -0.16 -11.74
N ILE A 200 8.00 -0.60 -11.83
CA ILE A 200 9.06 0.04 -11.04
C ILE A 200 9.50 1.38 -11.62
N PHE A 201 9.43 1.55 -12.94
CA PHE A 201 9.61 2.85 -13.58
C PHE A 201 8.51 3.82 -13.16
N ALA A 202 7.25 3.39 -13.23
CA ALA A 202 6.09 4.20 -12.84
C ALA A 202 6.16 4.63 -11.36
N ALA A 203 6.53 3.73 -10.44
CA ALA A 203 6.69 4.10 -9.03
C ALA A 203 7.78 5.17 -8.82
N LEU A 204 8.91 5.06 -9.53
CA LEU A 204 10.04 5.98 -9.41
C LEU A 204 9.78 7.36 -10.03
N ASP A 205 8.74 7.52 -10.84
CA ASP A 205 8.34 8.82 -11.38
C ASP A 205 7.90 9.81 -10.28
N TYR A 206 7.51 9.29 -9.12
CA TYR A 206 6.97 10.09 -8.01
C TYR A 206 8.06 10.47 -7.01
N ALA A 207 8.02 11.72 -6.53
CA ALA A 207 9.06 12.29 -5.65
C ALA A 207 9.26 11.51 -4.34
N GLY A 208 8.21 10.93 -3.77
CA GLY A 208 8.30 10.12 -2.54
C GLY A 208 9.22 8.89 -2.68
N TRP A 209 9.48 8.44 -3.91
CA TRP A 209 10.33 7.28 -4.20
C TRP A 209 11.77 7.63 -4.53
N LYS A 210 12.07 8.93 -4.68
CA LYS A 210 13.37 9.42 -5.13
C LYS A 210 14.53 8.92 -4.26
N GLU A 211 14.30 8.67 -2.98
CA GLU A 211 15.33 8.25 -2.02
C GLU A 211 15.14 6.81 -1.52
N ASN A 212 14.14 6.10 -2.05
CA ASN A 212 13.84 4.75 -1.61
C ASN A 212 14.83 3.73 -2.21
N VAL A 213 15.75 3.24 -1.39
CA VAL A 213 16.79 2.28 -1.79
C VAL A 213 16.20 1.00 -2.39
N LYS A 214 15.11 0.48 -1.83
CA LYS A 214 14.51 -0.79 -2.29
C LYS A 214 13.96 -0.66 -3.70
N ALA A 215 13.29 0.45 -4.01
CA ALA A 215 12.77 0.72 -5.35
C ALA A 215 13.91 0.83 -6.39
N TRP A 216 14.94 1.62 -6.07
CA TRP A 216 16.11 1.76 -6.95
C TRP A 216 16.87 0.45 -7.15
N SER A 217 17.02 -0.37 -6.10
CA SER A 217 17.65 -1.69 -6.20
C SER A 217 16.83 -2.63 -7.09
N CYS A 218 15.50 -2.57 -7.01
CA CYS A 218 14.61 -3.34 -7.87
C CYS A 218 14.75 -2.96 -9.34
N LEU A 219 14.83 -1.66 -9.65
CA LEU A 219 15.09 -1.18 -11.01
C LEU A 219 16.51 -1.58 -11.47
N ALA A 220 17.54 -1.25 -10.69
CA ALA A 220 18.95 -1.53 -10.99
C ALA A 220 19.19 -3.01 -11.31
N ARG A 221 18.64 -3.92 -10.51
CA ARG A 221 18.72 -5.36 -10.73
C ARG A 221 18.13 -5.77 -12.08
N GLN A 222 16.95 -5.28 -12.42
CA GLN A 222 16.26 -5.64 -13.65
C GLN A 222 16.97 -5.08 -14.89
N VAL A 223 17.31 -3.79 -14.89
CA VAL A 223 18.01 -3.19 -16.05
C VAL A 223 19.37 -3.85 -16.25
N LYS A 224 20.09 -4.14 -15.17
CA LYS A 224 21.38 -4.85 -15.23
C LYS A 224 21.22 -6.25 -15.82
N GLN A 225 20.19 -7.01 -15.43
CA GLN A 225 19.94 -8.34 -15.97
C GLN A 225 19.62 -8.30 -17.47
N ILE A 226 18.77 -7.36 -17.89
CA ILE A 226 18.41 -7.14 -19.29
C ILE A 226 19.66 -6.81 -20.12
N VAL A 227 20.47 -5.85 -19.66
CA VAL A 227 21.71 -5.43 -20.31
C VAL A 227 22.73 -6.55 -20.40
N ILE A 228 22.93 -7.35 -19.34
CA ILE A 228 23.86 -8.49 -19.36
C ILE A 228 23.41 -9.54 -20.37
N SER A 229 22.11 -9.80 -20.44
CA SER A 229 21.58 -10.79 -21.38
C SER A 229 21.54 -10.30 -22.82
N GLU A 230 21.65 -8.98 -23.04
CA GLU A 230 21.37 -8.27 -24.30
C GLU A 230 20.01 -8.62 -24.93
N LYS A 231 19.11 -9.24 -24.17
CA LYS A 231 17.75 -9.58 -24.58
C LYS A 231 16.80 -8.52 -24.06
N HIS A 232 15.87 -8.11 -24.91
CA HIS A 232 14.77 -7.23 -24.54
C HIS A 232 15.18 -5.80 -24.17
N LEU A 233 16.25 -5.29 -24.80
CA LEU A 233 16.66 -3.89 -24.66
C LEU A 233 15.54 -2.92 -25.08
N ASP A 234 14.64 -3.35 -25.98
CA ASP A 234 13.45 -2.62 -26.40
C ASP A 234 12.53 -2.25 -25.23
N TRP A 235 12.48 -3.07 -24.17
CA TRP A 235 11.67 -2.77 -22.98
C TRP A 235 12.20 -1.57 -22.20
N ILE A 236 13.54 -1.52 -22.00
CA ILE A 236 14.17 -0.38 -21.34
C ILE A 236 13.99 0.86 -22.21
N LYS A 237 14.19 0.74 -23.53
CA LYS A 237 14.01 1.86 -24.47
C LYS A 237 12.58 2.43 -24.40
N GLN A 238 11.56 1.58 -24.40
CA GLN A 238 10.16 2.01 -24.31
C GLN A 238 9.89 2.79 -23.02
N GLU A 239 10.29 2.25 -21.86
CA GLU A 239 10.10 2.95 -20.58
C GLU A 239 10.95 4.21 -20.45
N TRP A 240 12.14 4.20 -21.03
CA TRP A 240 13.06 5.33 -20.95
C TRP A 240 12.65 6.50 -21.84
N ASN A 241 12.03 6.22 -22.99
CA ASN A 241 11.68 7.25 -23.98
C ASN A 241 10.76 8.35 -23.42
N SER A 242 9.81 8.01 -22.55
CA SER A 242 8.93 9.00 -21.91
C SER A 242 9.58 9.79 -20.77
N ARG A 243 10.79 9.37 -20.35
CA ARG A 243 11.47 9.86 -19.14
C ARG A 243 12.78 10.58 -19.42
N LYS A 244 13.38 10.34 -20.59
CA LYS A 244 14.72 10.83 -20.96
C LYS A 244 14.88 12.34 -20.84
N ASP A 245 13.82 13.12 -21.02
CA ASP A 245 13.88 14.58 -21.00
C ASP A 245 13.82 15.19 -19.58
N TRP A 246 13.35 14.44 -18.58
CA TRP A 246 13.12 14.97 -17.23
C TRP A 246 13.74 14.14 -16.10
N TRP A 247 13.84 12.80 -16.21
CA TRP A 247 14.56 11.96 -15.23
C TRP A 247 16.00 12.42 -14.96
N PRO A 248 16.78 12.90 -15.95
CA PRO A 248 18.14 13.35 -15.69
C PRO A 248 18.22 14.50 -14.70
N ALA A 249 17.34 15.50 -14.83
CA ALA A 249 17.25 16.61 -13.89
C ALA A 249 16.66 16.14 -12.54
N PHE A 250 15.63 15.31 -12.60
CA PHE A 250 14.85 14.88 -11.44
C PHE A 250 15.59 13.91 -10.51
N HIS A 251 16.36 12.96 -11.07
CA HIS A 251 17.06 11.92 -10.32
C HIS A 251 18.59 11.97 -10.41
N PHE A 252 19.14 12.46 -11.53
CA PHE A 252 20.55 12.27 -11.88
C PHE A 252 21.34 13.59 -12.02
N SER A 253 20.95 14.62 -11.28
CA SER A 253 21.72 15.88 -11.26
C SER A 253 23.02 15.72 -10.47
N ARG A 254 24.01 16.59 -10.77
CA ARG A 254 25.28 16.60 -10.02
C ARG A 254 25.08 16.94 -8.54
N TYR A 255 24.10 17.80 -8.24
CA TYR A 255 23.73 18.14 -6.87
C TYR A 255 23.23 16.89 -6.13
N LEU A 256 22.30 16.14 -6.72
CA LEU A 256 21.79 14.90 -6.13
C LEU A 256 22.87 13.85 -5.96
N ALA A 257 23.82 13.76 -6.89
CA ALA A 257 24.96 12.85 -6.77
C ALA A 257 25.82 13.14 -5.53
N LYS A 258 26.05 14.42 -5.22
CA LYS A 258 26.76 14.84 -4.00
C LYS A 258 25.98 14.48 -2.75
N ARG A 259 24.70 14.90 -2.71
CA ARG A 259 23.82 14.72 -1.56
C ARG A 259 23.61 13.23 -1.23
N ASN A 260 23.20 12.45 -2.23
CA ASN A 260 22.96 11.01 -2.03
C ASN A 260 24.25 10.29 -1.61
N TRP A 261 25.43 10.69 -2.09
CA TRP A 261 26.69 10.06 -1.65
C TRP A 261 26.97 10.30 -0.16
N GLN A 262 26.70 11.51 0.31
CA GLN A 262 26.91 11.89 1.71
C GLN A 262 25.88 11.23 2.65
N GLU A 263 24.62 11.14 2.22
CA GLU A 263 23.53 10.63 3.06
C GLU A 263 23.36 9.11 2.99
N ASN A 264 23.55 8.51 1.79
CA ASN A 264 23.24 7.10 1.57
C ASN A 264 24.05 6.50 0.40
N GLU A 265 25.17 5.85 0.75
CA GLU A 265 26.04 5.19 -0.22
C GLU A 265 25.32 4.09 -1.03
N SER A 266 24.37 3.38 -0.40
CA SER A 266 23.60 2.32 -1.06
C SER A 266 22.68 2.88 -2.15
N LEU A 267 21.91 3.92 -1.84
CA LEU A 267 21.09 4.64 -2.81
C LEU A 267 21.94 5.18 -3.96
N SER A 268 23.10 5.76 -3.63
CA SER A 268 24.03 6.30 -4.62
C SER A 268 24.51 5.24 -5.59
N TYR A 269 24.88 4.06 -5.08
CA TYR A 269 25.30 2.93 -5.89
C TYR A 269 24.19 2.48 -6.85
N GLU A 270 22.97 2.25 -6.34
CA GLU A 270 21.86 1.75 -7.19
C GLU A 270 21.48 2.77 -8.27
N LYS A 271 21.40 4.06 -7.92
CA LYS A 271 21.18 5.13 -8.91
C LYS A 271 22.32 5.23 -9.92
N ALA A 272 23.57 5.04 -9.51
CA ALA A 272 24.71 5.08 -10.43
C ALA A 272 24.69 3.90 -11.42
N VAL A 273 24.25 2.70 -10.99
CA VAL A 273 24.01 1.57 -11.90
C VAL A 273 23.01 1.97 -12.98
N VAL A 274 21.84 2.48 -12.58
CA VAL A 274 20.78 2.86 -13.51
C VAL A 274 21.21 4.01 -14.42
N ALA A 275 21.78 5.08 -13.85
CA ALA A 275 22.25 6.24 -14.61
C ALA A 275 23.33 5.88 -15.63
N GLY A 276 24.29 5.01 -15.27
CA GLY A 276 25.33 4.56 -16.20
C GLY A 276 24.78 3.75 -17.38
N ILE A 277 23.70 3.00 -17.17
CA ILE A 277 23.01 2.24 -18.23
C ILE A 277 22.16 3.16 -19.11
N LEU A 278 21.36 4.06 -18.52
CA LEU A 278 20.38 4.87 -19.25
C LEU A 278 20.98 6.14 -19.90
N LEU A 279 22.01 6.71 -19.28
CA LEU A 279 22.63 7.98 -19.69
C LEU A 279 24.11 7.83 -20.11
N GLY A 280 24.65 6.62 -20.02
CA GLY A 280 26.04 6.32 -20.36
C GLY A 280 27.06 6.74 -19.31
N LYS A 281 28.31 6.35 -19.55
CA LYS A 281 29.46 6.59 -18.64
C LYS A 281 29.76 8.08 -18.40
N ASP A 282 29.27 8.95 -19.28
CA ASP A 282 29.60 10.36 -19.28
C ASP A 282 28.63 11.25 -18.49
N CYS A 283 27.55 10.66 -17.96
CA CYS A 283 26.55 11.38 -17.19
C CYS A 283 27.13 11.92 -15.87
N LYS A 284 26.66 13.12 -15.47
CA LYS A 284 27.17 13.85 -14.31
C LYS A 284 27.04 13.06 -13.00
N TYR A 285 25.92 12.35 -12.82
CA TYR A 285 25.67 11.54 -11.62
C TYR A 285 26.63 10.36 -11.52
N PHE A 286 26.69 9.55 -12.57
CA PHE A 286 27.54 8.36 -12.62
C PHE A 286 29.02 8.72 -12.44
N LYS A 287 29.51 9.74 -13.18
CA LYS A 287 30.89 10.21 -13.07
C LYS A 287 31.25 10.58 -11.63
N TYR A 288 30.40 11.37 -10.98
CA TYR A 288 30.65 11.80 -9.61
C TYR A 288 30.69 10.62 -8.64
N VAL A 289 29.63 9.79 -8.63
CA VAL A 289 29.50 8.68 -7.67
C VAL A 289 30.58 7.61 -7.90
N SER A 290 30.86 7.25 -9.15
CA SER A 290 31.91 6.27 -9.46
C SER A 290 33.29 6.78 -9.04
N HIS A 291 33.57 8.07 -9.23
CA HIS A 291 34.83 8.69 -8.79
C HIS A 291 34.98 8.68 -7.27
N GLN A 292 33.95 9.11 -6.53
CA GLN A 292 33.97 9.09 -5.07
C GLN A 292 34.14 7.67 -4.53
N GLY A 293 33.41 6.70 -5.07
CA GLY A 293 33.55 5.30 -4.67
C GLY A 293 34.94 4.71 -4.97
N CYS A 294 35.57 5.10 -6.09
CA CYS A 294 36.94 4.68 -6.38
C CYS A 294 37.96 5.33 -5.44
N LYS A 295 37.78 6.61 -5.09
CA LYS A 295 38.60 7.34 -4.12
C LYS A 295 38.50 6.74 -2.72
N ALA A 296 37.31 6.39 -2.29
CA ALA A 296 37.05 5.68 -1.02
C ALA A 296 37.48 4.20 -1.06
N GLN A 297 38.15 3.75 -2.15
CA GLN A 297 38.62 2.38 -2.36
C GLN A 297 37.52 1.29 -2.28
N VAL A 298 36.27 1.66 -2.48
CA VAL A 298 35.14 0.74 -2.39
C VAL A 298 35.08 -0.15 -3.65
N LYS A 299 35.38 -1.45 -3.47
CA LYS A 299 35.52 -2.43 -4.56
C LYS A 299 34.32 -2.46 -5.52
N ARG A 300 33.09 -2.36 -5.01
CA ARG A 300 31.87 -2.40 -5.84
C ARG A 300 31.80 -1.29 -6.89
N PHE A 301 32.35 -0.10 -6.62
CA PHE A 301 32.34 1.01 -7.58
C PHE A 301 33.35 0.83 -8.71
N ARG A 302 34.48 0.15 -8.46
CA ARG A 302 35.41 -0.25 -9.52
C ARG A 302 34.76 -1.25 -10.47
N THR A 303 34.05 -2.24 -9.92
CA THR A 303 33.27 -3.22 -10.71
C THR A 303 32.17 -2.52 -11.51
N LEU A 304 31.46 -1.57 -10.91
CA LEU A 304 30.46 -0.77 -11.59
C LEU A 304 31.05 0.02 -12.78
N LYS A 305 32.21 0.67 -12.58
CA LYS A 305 32.89 1.41 -13.67
C LYS A 305 33.25 0.50 -14.84
N LYS A 306 33.81 -0.68 -14.55
CA LYS A 306 34.10 -1.70 -15.58
C LYS A 306 32.84 -2.18 -16.29
N PHE A 307 31.77 -2.43 -15.55
CA PHE A 307 30.48 -2.86 -16.09
C PHE A 307 29.89 -1.83 -17.07
N VAL A 308 29.79 -0.56 -16.66
CA VAL A 308 29.22 0.49 -17.52
C VAL A 308 30.09 0.74 -18.75
N ASN A 309 31.42 0.72 -18.61
CA ASN A 309 32.32 0.84 -19.76
C ASN A 309 32.12 -0.30 -20.76
N LYS A 310 31.99 -1.55 -20.29
CA LYS A 310 31.74 -2.72 -21.14
C LYS A 310 30.41 -2.59 -21.90
N HIS A 311 29.37 -2.09 -21.25
CA HIS A 311 28.03 -1.99 -21.82
C HIS A 311 27.67 -0.59 -22.37
N ASN A 312 28.66 0.28 -22.59
CA ASN A 312 28.44 1.61 -23.17
C ASN A 312 27.78 1.60 -24.56
N PRO A 313 28.02 0.62 -25.45
CA PRO A 313 27.27 0.51 -26.71
C PRO A 313 25.77 0.24 -26.49
N VAL A 314 25.39 -0.38 -25.38
CA VAL A 314 23.99 -0.67 -25.05
C VAL A 314 23.23 0.62 -24.75
N TYR A 315 23.87 1.59 -24.07
CA TYR A 315 23.31 2.93 -23.90
C TYR A 315 22.95 3.56 -25.24
N LEU A 316 23.84 3.51 -26.23
CA LEU A 316 23.60 4.10 -27.56
C LEU A 316 22.39 3.49 -28.28
N ARG A 317 22.12 2.20 -28.05
CA ARG A 317 20.93 1.51 -28.60
C ARG A 317 19.63 1.85 -27.84
N ILE A 318 19.74 2.26 -26.58
CA ILE A 318 18.62 2.68 -25.74
C ILE A 318 18.29 4.16 -26.00
N SER A 319 19.29 4.99 -26.31
CA SER A 319 19.15 6.44 -26.45
C SER A 319 18.86 6.96 -27.87
N GLY A 320 19.31 6.25 -28.91
CA GLY A 320 18.90 6.50 -30.30
C GLY A 320 17.64 5.73 -30.62
#